data_AF-A0A3B8HYK6-F1
#
_entry.id   AF-A0A3B8HYK6-F1
#
_cell.length_a   1.000
_cell.length_b   1.000
_cell.length_c   1.000
_cell.angle_alpha   90.00
_cell.angle_beta   90.00
_cell.angle_gamma   90.00
#
_symmetry.space_group_name_H-M   'P 1'
#
loop_
_entity.id
_entity.type
_entity.pdbx_description
1 polymer ?
#
loop_
_entity_poly.entity_id
_entity_poly.type
_entity_poly.pdbx_seq_one_letter_code
_entity_poly.pdbx_strand_id
1 'polypeptide(L)'
;MDTRLGYAQGAGPGGVKLWPAYLCFMIFGVLIPFSKPDYKFTTVIYSLLIAIVVGLMAINVLILVFNSGNAALRQTDGGFAREAVGTGMLFMIPFTVLAIIALAVLGWNAVMPFASAAITTAAATAGAEAMKRGAQGTKNVMIPTLVAMVLSTVWMMLTSILP
;
A
#
# COMPACT_ATOMS: atom_id res chain seq x y z
N MET A 1 15.21 20.32 27.86
CA MET A 1 15.25 18.90 27.51
C MET A 1 14.77 18.78 26.08
N ASP A 2 15.71 18.84 25.13
CA ASP A 2 15.44 18.68 23.70
C ASP A 2 15.25 17.21 23.38
N THR A 3 14.01 16.79 23.18
CA THR A 3 13.69 15.45 22.69
C THR A 3 14.09 15.38 21.22
N ARG A 4 15.38 15.07 20.96
CA ARG A 4 15.85 14.64 19.65
C ARG A 4 15.20 13.30 19.34
N LEU A 5 14.01 13.35 18.73
CA LEU A 5 13.43 12.21 18.02
C LEU A 5 14.50 11.69 17.07
N GLY A 6 14.93 10.45 17.32
CA GLY A 6 16.02 9.81 16.59
C GLY A 6 15.81 9.96 15.09
N TYR A 7 16.65 10.79 14.47
CA TYR A 7 16.80 10.84 13.03
C TYR A 7 17.20 9.44 12.58
N ALA A 8 16.25 8.69 12.02
CA ALA A 8 16.59 7.52 11.24
C ALA A 8 17.48 8.03 10.11
N GLN A 9 18.78 7.69 10.18
CA GLN A 9 19.71 7.86 9.08
C GLN A 9 19.00 7.38 7.82
N GLY A 10 18.94 8.25 6.81
CA GLY A 10 18.38 7.91 5.50
C GLY A 10 18.91 6.56 5.08
N ALA A 11 18.00 5.70 4.62
CA ALA A 11 18.39 4.43 4.02
C ALA A 11 19.48 4.74 2.99
N GLY A 12 20.64 4.11 3.14
CA GLY A 12 21.76 4.32 2.21
C GLY A 12 21.34 4.00 0.77
N PRO A 13 22.23 4.24 -0.21
CA PRO A 13 21.95 4.21 -1.66
C PRO A 13 21.44 2.86 -2.23
N GLY A 14 21.20 1.85 -1.38
CA GLY A 14 20.41 0.67 -1.71
C GLY A 14 18.93 1.02 -1.75
N GLY A 15 18.49 1.60 -2.88
CA GLY A 15 17.14 2.08 -3.11
C GLY A 15 16.05 1.15 -2.55
N VAL A 16 15.09 1.75 -1.85
CA VAL A 16 14.01 1.02 -1.19
C VAL A 16 13.25 0.17 -2.21
N LYS A 17 13.28 -1.13 -1.94
CA LYS A 17 12.75 -2.19 -2.81
C LYS A 17 11.22 -2.17 -2.77
N LEU A 18 10.57 -1.71 -3.85
CA LEU A 18 9.10 -1.67 -3.98
C LEU A 18 8.46 -3.05 -4.30
N TRP A 19 9.27 -4.04 -4.69
CA TRP A 19 8.79 -5.38 -5.07
C TRP A 19 7.99 -6.13 -3.97
N PRO A 20 8.23 -5.98 -2.65
CA PRO A 20 7.43 -6.68 -1.64
C PRO A 20 5.97 -6.20 -1.63
N ALA A 21 5.76 -4.92 -1.91
CA ALA A 21 4.42 -4.34 -2.01
C ALA A 21 3.64 -4.97 -3.18
N TYR A 22 4.28 -5.06 -4.35
CA TYR A 22 3.68 -5.71 -5.53
C TYR A 22 3.37 -7.18 -5.29
N LEU A 23 4.22 -7.90 -4.57
CA LEU A 23 3.93 -9.27 -4.14
C LEU A 23 2.70 -9.34 -3.23
N CYS A 24 2.57 -8.43 -2.27
CA CYS A 24 1.39 -8.38 -1.40
C CYS A 24 0.11 -8.19 -2.22
N PHE A 25 0.10 -7.24 -3.17
CA PHE A 25 -1.04 -7.05 -4.07
C PHE A 25 -1.35 -8.31 -4.88
N MET A 26 -0.34 -8.94 -5.49
CA MET A 26 -0.55 -10.19 -6.25
C MET A 26 -1.12 -11.31 -5.37
N ILE A 27 -0.65 -11.46 -4.13
CA ILE A 27 -1.19 -12.45 -3.18
C ILE A 27 -2.66 -12.15 -2.88
N PHE A 28 -3.01 -10.90 -2.58
CA PHE A 28 -4.42 -10.53 -2.40
C PHE A 28 -5.25 -10.82 -3.65
N GLY A 29 -4.72 -10.55 -4.85
CA GLY A 29 -5.33 -10.89 -6.14
C GLY A 29 -5.63 -12.39 -6.27
N VAL A 30 -4.67 -13.24 -5.90
CA VAL A 30 -4.82 -14.70 -5.95
C VAL A 30 -5.81 -15.21 -4.90
N LEU A 31 -5.89 -14.59 -3.73
CA LEU A 31 -6.78 -15.02 -2.64
C LEU A 31 -8.27 -14.71 -2.90
N ILE A 32 -8.59 -13.70 -3.71
CA ILE A 32 -9.97 -13.30 -4.05
C ILE A 32 -10.83 -14.44 -4.62
N PRO A 33 -10.43 -15.16 -5.67
CA PRO A 33 -11.24 -16.23 -6.26
C PRO A 33 -11.50 -17.39 -5.27
N PHE A 34 -10.56 -17.69 -4.37
CA PHE A 34 -10.74 -18.68 -3.31
C PHE A 34 -11.68 -18.22 -2.20
N SER A 35 -11.97 -16.92 -2.15
CA SER A 35 -12.94 -16.33 -1.25
C SER A 35 -14.36 -16.35 -1.82
N LYS A 36 -14.57 -16.75 -3.09
CA LYS A 36 -15.90 -16.83 -3.70
C LYS A 36 -16.41 -18.28 -3.71
N PRO A 37 -17.73 -18.50 -3.57
CA PRO A 37 -18.32 -19.85 -3.63
C PRO A 37 -18.20 -20.49 -5.01
N ASP A 38 -18.23 -19.71 -6.09
CA ASP A 38 -18.04 -20.19 -7.47
C ASP A 38 -16.61 -19.94 -7.95
N TYR A 39 -15.77 -20.97 -7.88
CA TYR A 39 -14.41 -20.90 -8.41
C TYR A 39 -14.42 -20.97 -9.94
N LYS A 40 -13.97 -19.91 -10.59
CA LYS A 40 -13.70 -19.88 -12.04
C LYS A 40 -12.27 -19.44 -12.29
N PHE A 41 -11.58 -20.15 -13.19
CA PHE A 41 -10.21 -19.81 -13.57
C PHE A 41 -10.12 -18.42 -14.23
N THR A 42 -11.18 -17.98 -14.92
CA THR A 42 -11.29 -16.62 -15.47
C THR A 42 -11.23 -15.56 -14.36
N THR A 43 -11.85 -15.82 -13.21
CA THR A 43 -11.89 -14.90 -12.07
C THR A 43 -10.51 -14.74 -11.44
N VAL A 44 -9.68 -15.80 -11.44
CA VAL A 44 -8.27 -15.74 -11.02
C VAL A 44 -7.45 -14.82 -11.93
N ILE A 45 -7.60 -14.96 -13.25
CA ILE A 45 -6.86 -14.13 -14.22
C ILE A 45 -7.26 -12.66 -14.05
N TYR A 46 -8.56 -12.36 -14.01
CA TYR A 46 -9.03 -10.99 -13.85
C TYR A 46 -8.65 -10.39 -12.49
N SER A 47 -8.74 -11.14 -11.39
CA SER A 47 -8.33 -10.65 -10.08
C SER A 47 -6.84 -10.37 -9.99
N LEU A 48 -6.00 -11.20 -10.62
CA LEU A 48 -4.56 -10.98 -10.70
C LEU A 48 -4.23 -9.73 -11.53
N LEU A 49 -4.88 -9.54 -12.68
CA LEU A 49 -4.68 -8.35 -13.51
C LEU A 49 -5.08 -7.07 -12.75
N ILE A 50 -6.24 -7.08 -12.09
CA ILE A 50 -6.70 -5.97 -11.26
C ILE A 50 -5.72 -5.71 -10.11
N ALA A 51 -5.22 -6.75 -9.43
CA ALA A 51 -4.20 -6.64 -8.39
C ALA A 51 -2.93 -5.93 -8.85
N ILE A 52 -2.43 -6.31 -10.02
CA ILE A 52 -1.22 -5.68 -10.59
C ILE A 52 -1.50 -4.22 -10.93
N VAL A 53 -2.61 -3.93 -11.62
CA VAL A 53 -2.98 -2.56 -12.01
C VAL A 53 -3.17 -1.68 -10.77
N VAL A 54 -3.90 -2.15 -9.76
CA VAL A 54 -4.15 -1.38 -8.53
C VAL A 54 -2.88 -1.24 -7.71
N GLY A 55 -2.02 -2.26 -7.62
CA GLY A 55 -0.73 -2.15 -6.95
C GLY A 55 0.19 -1.11 -7.60
N LEU A 56 0.29 -1.13 -8.93
CA LEU A 56 1.00 -0.10 -9.71
C LEU A 56 0.41 1.28 -9.50
N MET A 57 -0.92 1.40 -9.57
CA MET A 57 -1.60 2.67 -9.40
C MET A 57 -1.41 3.23 -7.98
N ALA A 58 -1.55 2.39 -6.94
CA ALA A 58 -1.42 2.79 -5.55
C ALA A 58 -0.04 3.38 -5.25
N ILE A 59 1.02 2.69 -5.65
CA ILE A 59 2.39 3.14 -5.44
C ILE A 59 2.67 4.42 -6.22
N ASN A 60 2.29 4.46 -7.51
CA ASN A 60 2.55 5.63 -8.35
C ASN A 60 1.76 6.88 -7.90
N VAL A 61 0.50 6.72 -7.53
CA VAL A 61 -0.33 7.83 -7.02
C VAL A 61 0.23 8.35 -5.71
N LEU A 62 0.64 7.49 -4.78
CA LEU A 62 1.26 7.94 -3.53
C LEU A 62 2.58 8.69 -3.78
N ILE A 63 3.46 8.16 -4.64
CA ILE A 63 4.71 8.84 -5.02
C ILE A 63 4.41 10.20 -5.65
N LEU A 64 3.45 10.27 -6.58
CA LEU A 64 3.05 11.51 -7.25
C LEU A 64 2.54 12.53 -6.23
N VAL A 65 1.66 12.10 -5.34
CA VAL A 65 1.07 12.94 -4.29
C VAL A 65 2.13 13.49 -3.33
N PHE A 66 3.06 12.66 -2.89
CA PHE A 66 4.14 13.13 -2.01
C PHE A 66 5.06 14.11 -2.75
N ASN A 67 5.37 13.84 -4.02
CA ASN A 67 6.19 14.73 -4.85
C ASN A 67 5.51 16.06 -5.15
N SER A 68 4.20 16.08 -5.41
CA SER A 68 3.45 17.32 -5.67
C SER A 68 3.18 18.11 -4.40
N GLY A 69 2.93 17.42 -3.27
CA GLY A 69 2.69 18.04 -1.98
C GLY A 69 3.94 18.64 -1.34
N ASN A 70 5.13 18.18 -1.75
CA ASN A 70 6.41 18.55 -1.15
C ASN A 70 7.45 18.95 -2.21
N ALA A 71 7.09 19.88 -3.10
CA ALA A 71 7.96 20.33 -4.19
C ALA A 71 9.34 20.82 -3.71
N ALA A 72 9.41 21.46 -2.54
CA ALA A 72 10.67 21.90 -1.94
C ALA A 72 11.56 20.72 -1.52
N LEU A 73 11.00 19.66 -0.91
CA LEU A 73 11.76 18.46 -0.54
C LEU A 73 12.14 17.63 -1.75
N ARG A 74 11.32 17.60 -2.80
CA ARG A 74 11.66 16.93 -4.06
C ARG A 74 12.89 17.53 -4.73
N GLN A 75 13.11 18.84 -4.60
CA GLN A 75 14.30 19.52 -5.13
C GLN A 75 15.56 19.20 -4.33
N THR A 76 15.43 18.95 -3.03
CA THR A 76 16.54 18.64 -2.13
C THR A 76 16.87 17.14 -2.10
N ASP A 77 15.85 16.28 -2.18
CA ASP A 77 15.94 14.83 -2.20
C ASP A 77 14.88 14.25 -3.15
N GLY A 78 15.29 13.98 -4.39
CA GLY A 78 14.42 13.41 -5.42
C GLY A 78 13.99 11.96 -5.16
N GLY A 79 14.66 11.25 -4.24
CA GLY A 79 14.35 9.86 -3.87
C GLY A 79 13.36 9.75 -2.70
N PHE A 80 13.22 10.82 -1.92
CA PHE A 80 12.41 10.87 -0.69
C PHE A 80 11.04 10.19 -0.80
N ALA A 81 10.22 10.56 -1.79
CA ALA A 81 8.86 10.03 -1.92
C ALA A 81 8.84 8.52 -2.18
N ARG A 82 9.78 8.02 -2.98
CA ARG A 82 9.87 6.59 -3.31
C ARG A 82 10.30 5.78 -2.09
N GLU A 83 11.20 6.33 -1.28
CA GLU A 83 11.64 5.68 -0.05
C GLU A 83 10.56 5.69 1.03
N ALA A 84 9.88 6.82 1.23
CA ALA A 84 8.78 6.92 2.19
C ALA A 84 7.65 5.93 1.85
N VAL A 85 7.24 5.88 0.57
CA VAL A 85 6.23 4.93 0.10
C VAL A 85 6.74 3.49 0.21
N GLY A 86 7.97 3.22 -0.18
CA GLY A 86 8.53 1.88 -0.10
C GLY A 86 8.60 1.34 1.33
N THR A 87 9.05 2.15 2.28
CA THR A 87 9.07 1.78 3.71
C THR A 87 7.66 1.63 4.26
N GLY A 88 6.74 2.53 3.91
CA GLY A 88 5.34 2.42 4.33
C GLY A 88 4.66 1.15 3.85
N MET A 89 4.91 0.77 2.59
CA MET A 89 4.32 -0.43 1.97
C MET A 89 4.79 -1.76 2.57
N LEU A 90 5.92 -1.79 3.31
CA LEU A 90 6.33 -2.99 4.05
C LEU A 90 5.28 -3.40 5.10
N PHE A 91 4.48 -2.46 5.59
CA PHE A 91 3.39 -2.75 6.52
C PHE A 91 2.23 -3.52 5.88
N MET A 92 2.20 -3.73 4.56
CA MET A 92 1.22 -4.62 3.93
C MET A 92 1.47 -6.10 4.22
N ILE A 93 2.73 -6.47 4.50
CA ILE A 93 3.16 -7.86 4.71
C ILE A 93 2.36 -8.55 5.83
N PRO A 94 2.24 -8.00 7.06
CA PRO A 94 1.49 -8.65 8.13
C PRO A 94 0.01 -8.87 7.77
N PHE A 95 -0.65 -7.92 7.10
CA PHE A 95 -2.05 -8.09 6.67
C PHE A 95 -2.20 -9.14 5.59
N THR A 96 -1.22 -9.27 4.70
CA THR A 96 -1.20 -10.30 3.66
C THR A 96 -1.09 -11.69 4.30
N VAL A 97 -0.19 -11.84 5.29
CA VAL A 97 -0.05 -13.09 6.06
C VAL A 97 -1.35 -13.41 6.81
N LEU A 98 -1.96 -12.42 7.46
CA LEU A 98 -3.24 -12.60 8.15
C LEU A 98 -4.37 -13.02 7.20
N ALA A 99 -4.42 -12.47 5.99
CA ALA A 99 -5.40 -12.86 4.98
C ALA A 99 -5.23 -14.31 4.54
N ILE A 100 -3.98 -14.77 4.35
CA ILE A 100 -3.68 -16.17 4.02
C ILE A 100 -4.13 -17.09 5.16
N ILE A 101 -3.80 -16.75 6.41
CA ILE A 101 -4.19 -17.56 7.57
C ILE A 101 -5.71 -17.59 7.72
N ALA A 102 -6.37 -16.43 7.60
CA ALA A 102 -7.82 -16.33 7.70
C ALA A 102 -8.51 -17.20 6.65
N LEU A 103 -8.07 -17.15 5.40
CA LEU A 103 -8.69 -17.92 4.33
C LEU A 103 -8.33 -19.42 4.39
N ALA A 104 -7.04 -19.75 4.49
CA ALA A 104 -6.56 -21.12 4.32
C ALA A 104 -6.62 -21.97 5.60
N VAL A 105 -6.48 -21.35 6.78
CA VAL A 105 -6.47 -22.08 8.06
C VAL A 105 -7.83 -21.98 8.76
N LEU A 106 -8.43 -20.80 8.79
CA LEU A 106 -9.69 -20.56 9.52
C LEU A 106 -10.94 -20.71 8.64
N GLY A 107 -10.79 -20.75 7.31
CA GLY A 107 -11.92 -20.78 6.38
C GLY A 107 -12.74 -19.49 6.37
N TRP A 108 -12.18 -18.37 6.86
CA TRP A 108 -12.86 -17.09 6.93
C TRP A 108 -12.68 -16.28 5.65
N ASN A 109 -13.80 -15.81 5.10
CA ASN A 109 -13.81 -14.91 3.96
C ASN A 109 -13.50 -13.46 4.40
N ALA A 110 -12.23 -13.22 4.75
CA ALA A 110 -11.76 -11.94 5.28
C ALA A 110 -10.71 -11.26 4.38
N VAL A 111 -10.48 -11.76 3.16
CA VAL A 111 -9.44 -11.23 2.26
C VAL A 111 -9.69 -9.76 1.93
N MET A 112 -10.95 -9.36 1.67
CA MET A 112 -11.32 -7.98 1.38
C MET A 112 -11.01 -6.99 2.53
N PRO A 113 -11.46 -7.21 3.78
CA PRO A 113 -11.14 -6.31 4.88
C PRO A 113 -9.63 -6.25 5.18
N PHE A 114 -8.90 -7.36 5.05
CA PHE A 114 -7.44 -7.34 5.21
C PHE A 114 -6.73 -6.54 4.11
N ALA A 115 -7.16 -6.64 2.85
CA ALA A 115 -6.59 -5.85 1.76
C ALA A 115 -6.81 -4.35 1.98
N SER A 116 -8.02 -3.94 2.37
CA SER A 116 -8.33 -2.54 2.68
C SER A 116 -7.53 -1.99 3.86
N ALA A 117 -7.41 -2.79 4.94
CA ALA A 117 -6.59 -2.43 6.09
C ALA A 117 -5.11 -2.31 5.70
N ALA A 118 -4.59 -3.22 4.88
CA ALA A 118 -3.22 -3.20 4.38
C ALA A 118 -2.91 -1.90 3.62
N ILE A 119 -3.77 -1.52 2.66
CA ILE A 119 -3.60 -0.30 1.85
C ILE A 119 -3.65 0.94 2.74
N THR A 120 -4.62 0.99 3.66
CA THR A 120 -4.81 2.13 4.57
C THR A 120 -3.63 2.31 5.50
N THR A 121 -3.19 1.23 6.15
CA THR A 121 -2.01 1.27 7.03
C THR A 121 -0.75 1.62 6.25
N ALA A 122 -0.53 1.02 5.07
CA ALA A 122 0.64 1.32 4.23
C ALA A 122 0.71 2.78 3.78
N ALA A 123 -0.42 3.38 3.41
CA ALA A 123 -0.47 4.79 3.05
C ALA A 123 -0.25 5.71 4.26
N ALA A 124 -0.84 5.37 5.42
CA ALA A 124 -0.65 6.11 6.65
C ALA A 124 0.81 6.06 7.14
N THR A 125 1.45 4.89 7.09
CA THR A 125 2.86 4.72 7.44
C THR A 125 3.77 5.41 6.42
N ALA A 126 3.45 5.37 5.13
CA ALA A 126 4.15 6.16 4.12
C ALA A 126 4.09 7.68 4.41
N GLY A 127 2.93 8.18 4.87
CA GLY A 127 2.79 9.57 5.32
C GLY A 127 3.62 9.88 6.56
N ALA A 128 3.68 8.96 7.53
CA ALA A 128 4.53 9.09 8.71
C ALA A 128 6.03 9.09 8.36
N GLU A 129 6.46 8.19 7.47
CA GLU A 129 7.83 8.15 6.96
C GLU A 129 8.17 9.40 6.13
N ALA A 130 7.20 9.93 5.40
CA ALA A 130 7.36 11.19 4.72
C ALA A 130 7.64 12.34 5.71
N MET A 131 6.84 12.43 6.78
CA MET A 131 7.03 13.47 7.81
C MET A 131 8.38 13.36 8.53
N LYS A 132 8.86 12.14 8.80
CA LYS A 132 10.18 11.93 9.43
C LYS A 132 11.34 12.52 8.66
N ARG A 133 11.24 12.63 7.33
CA ARG A 133 12.32 13.16 6.48
C ARG A 133 12.09 14.61 6.06
N GLY A 134 11.26 15.33 6.80
CA GLY A 134 11.11 16.79 6.68
C GLY A 134 9.85 17.25 5.96
N ALA A 135 8.99 16.34 5.49
CA ALA A 135 7.72 16.71 4.88
C ALA A 135 6.73 17.21 5.95
N GLN A 136 6.65 18.53 6.15
CA GLN A 136 5.80 19.12 7.19
C GLN A 136 4.41 19.52 6.68
N GLY A 137 3.41 19.35 7.55
CA GLY A 137 2.04 19.80 7.34
C GLY A 137 0.99 18.69 7.41
N THR A 138 -0.21 19.03 7.87
CA THR A 138 -1.37 18.11 7.98
C THR A 138 -1.73 17.45 6.64
N LYS A 139 -1.39 18.11 5.52
CA LYS A 139 -1.56 17.59 4.16
C LYS A 139 -0.83 16.26 3.92
N ASN A 140 0.32 16.03 4.55
CA ASN A 140 1.10 14.80 4.37
C ASN A 140 0.53 13.60 5.13
N VAL A 141 -0.46 13.81 5.99
CA VAL A 141 -1.25 12.74 6.62
C VAL A 141 -2.61 12.60 5.94
N MET A 142 -3.25 13.73 5.63
CA MET A 142 -4.62 13.77 5.10
C MET A 142 -4.70 13.25 3.66
N ILE A 143 -3.75 13.63 2.80
CA ILE A 143 -3.79 13.26 1.38
C ILE A 143 -3.52 11.76 1.19
N PRO A 144 -2.49 11.14 1.81
CA PRO A 144 -2.30 9.68 1.71
C PRO A 144 -3.49 8.90 2.26
N THR A 145 -4.13 9.38 3.32
CA THR A 145 -5.35 8.76 3.88
C THR A 145 -6.52 8.82 2.90
N LEU A 146 -6.75 9.97 2.25
CA LEU A 146 -7.77 10.12 1.21
C LEU A 146 -7.48 9.22 -0.01
N VAL A 147 -6.22 9.19 -0.44
CA VAL A 147 -5.77 8.30 -1.53
C VAL A 147 -6.02 6.84 -1.16
N ALA A 148 -5.70 6.43 0.06
CA ALA A 148 -5.96 5.07 0.53
C ALA A 148 -7.46 4.76 0.56
N MET A 149 -8.29 5.69 1.03
CA MET A 149 -9.74 5.51 1.05
C MET A 149 -10.30 5.30 -0.36
N VAL A 150 -9.88 6.13 -1.33
CA VAL A 150 -10.29 6.01 -2.73
C VAL A 150 -9.79 4.69 -3.32
N LEU A 151 -8.51 4.34 -3.13
CA LEU A 151 -7.93 3.10 -3.63
C LEU A 151 -8.62 1.85 -3.06
N SER A 152 -8.87 1.83 -1.75
CA SER A 152 -9.58 0.74 -1.08
C SER A 152 -11.02 0.61 -1.59
N THR A 153 -11.70 1.73 -1.83
CA THR A 153 -13.07 1.70 -2.35
C THR A 153 -13.09 1.22 -3.81
N VAL A 154 -12.19 1.72 -4.65
CA VAL A 154 -12.05 1.28 -6.05
C VAL A 154 -11.72 -0.22 -6.10
N TRP A 155 -10.81 -0.69 -5.25
CA TRP A 155 -10.49 -2.11 -5.12
C TRP A 155 -11.73 -2.95 -4.77
N MET A 156 -12.50 -2.53 -3.78
CA MET A 156 -13.71 -3.23 -3.36
C MET A 156 -14.75 -3.29 -4.48
N MET A 157 -14.96 -2.19 -5.22
CA MET A 157 -15.89 -2.19 -6.36
C MET A 157 -15.41 -3.09 -7.50
N LEU A 158 -14.13 -3.03 -7.87
CA LEU A 158 -13.58 -3.86 -8.96
C LEU A 158 -13.68 -5.35 -8.63
N THR A 159 -13.41 -5.72 -7.38
CA THR A 159 -13.42 -7.12 -6.95
C THR A 159 -14.83 -7.68 -6.72
N SER A 160 -15.80 -6.82 -6.40
CA SER A 160 -17.21 -7.22 -6.29
C SER A 160 -17.85 -7.48 -7.66
N ILE A 161 -17.45 -6.74 -8.70
CA ILE A 161 -17.96 -6.88 -10.08
C ILE A 161 -17.36 -8.11 -10.80
N LEU A 162 -16.31 -8.73 -10.24
CA LEU A 162 -15.71 -9.94 -10.82
C LEU A 162 -16.73 -11.10 -10.92
N PRO A 163 -16.77 -11.82 -12.06
CA PRO A 163 -17.73 -12.89 -12.34
C PRO A 163 -17.47 -14.21 -11.59
#